data_AF-A0A0G2FXF5-F1
#
_entry.id   AF-A0A0G2FXF5-F1
#
_cell.length_a   1.000
_cell.length_b   1.000
_cell.length_c   1.000
_cell.angle_alpha   90.00
_cell.angle_beta   90.00
_cell.angle_gamma   90.00
#
_symmetry.space_group_name_H-M   'P 1'
#
loop_
_entity.id
_entity.type
_entity.pdbx_description
1 polymer ?
#
loop_
_entity_poly.entity_id
_entity_poly.type
_entity_poly.pdbx_seq_one_letter_code
_entity_poly.pdbx_strand_id
1 'polypeptide(L)'
;MAGGRGSGAINQMVGGPSPTEFACVYDSSSYFIRDVDSEVEVLIFGDVEGDSVSMNPRNLRIWQEAAPKVATGKLKAILIECSYDDSRPVDRLFGHLTPSFLVQEMTVLAEEVKAVRVRMTMDKERKETDARRDSRRGSKRKREGLHDEATIAFRRRASRALARHSSDSVNEPVSPKTMKMPRSDSGQRSVSVETPQITTPTAELSLTDLQGRTTSIVGGTSAPTTNPTAAETRLLEGPQLEGLKVVIIHVKDKMDDDERVEDTILDELQEHEAFMDVPLGCEWVISEVGQSLEV
;
A
#
# COMPACT_ATOMS: atom_id res chain seq x y z
N MET A 1 19.09 87.03 5.98
CA MET A 1 18.04 86.85 4.96
C MET A 1 17.86 85.35 4.78
N ALA A 2 16.91 84.69 5.45
CA ALA A 2 15.45 84.67 5.25
C ALA A 2 15.00 83.81 4.04
N GLY A 3 14.24 82.75 4.36
CA GLY A 3 13.36 81.97 3.46
C GLY A 3 14.02 80.77 2.77
N GLY A 4 13.48 79.55 2.73
CA GLY A 4 12.19 79.02 3.16
C GLY A 4 11.72 77.87 2.25
N ARG A 5 11.52 76.68 2.84
CA ARG A 5 10.54 75.61 2.49
C ARG A 5 10.64 74.83 1.17
N GLY A 6 10.53 73.50 1.29
CA GLY A 6 10.08 72.63 0.21
C GLY A 6 10.38 71.15 0.44
N SER A 7 9.43 70.43 1.03
CA SER A 7 9.45 69.00 1.31
C SER A 7 9.70 68.13 0.07
N GLY A 8 10.61 67.15 0.19
CA GLY A 8 10.73 66.03 -0.73
C GLY A 8 10.64 64.74 0.08
N ALA A 9 9.46 64.13 0.08
CA ALA A 9 9.18 62.88 0.79
C ALA A 9 10.12 61.77 0.31
N ILE A 10 10.67 61.05 1.28
CA ILE A 10 11.40 59.80 1.08
C ILE A 10 10.34 58.76 0.70
N ASN A 11 10.04 58.63 -0.59
CA ASN A 11 9.26 57.50 -1.07
C ASN A 11 10.18 56.27 -1.03
N GLN A 12 10.15 55.62 0.12
CA GLN A 12 10.51 54.23 0.29
C GLN A 12 9.69 53.44 -0.74
N MET A 13 10.30 53.10 -1.88
CA MET A 13 9.76 52.11 -2.79
C MET A 13 9.80 50.79 -2.04
N VAL A 14 8.71 50.51 -1.34
CA VAL A 14 8.32 49.17 -0.94
C VAL A 14 8.21 48.39 -2.25
N GLY A 15 9.26 47.63 -2.56
CA GLY A 15 9.20 46.61 -3.59
C GLY A 15 8.06 45.68 -3.20
N GLY A 16 6.94 45.81 -3.90
CA GLY A 16 5.90 44.80 -3.84
C GLY A 16 6.54 43.45 -4.19
N PRO A 17 6.05 42.33 -3.62
CA PRO A 17 6.53 41.02 -4.01
C PRO A 17 6.47 40.94 -5.53
N SER A 18 7.63 40.69 -6.16
CA SER A 18 7.68 40.32 -7.57
C SER A 18 6.64 39.21 -7.78
N PRO A 19 5.95 39.16 -8.93
CA PRO A 19 5.08 38.03 -9.22
C PRO A 19 5.94 36.79 -8.97
N THR A 20 5.48 35.97 -8.02
CA THR A 20 6.10 34.70 -7.69
C THR A 20 6.37 34.05 -9.04
N GLU A 21 7.64 33.90 -9.39
CA GLU A 21 8.01 33.26 -10.64
C GLU A 21 7.28 31.92 -10.59
N PHE A 22 6.21 31.80 -11.38
CA PHE A 22 5.51 30.55 -11.51
C PHE A 22 6.51 29.67 -12.24
N ALA A 23 7.31 28.95 -11.46
CA ALA A 23 8.18 27.91 -11.94
C ALA A 23 7.33 27.04 -12.87
N CYS A 24 7.70 27.03 -14.15
CA CYS A 24 7.02 26.23 -15.16
C CYS A 24 7.39 24.76 -14.89
N VAL A 25 6.69 24.13 -13.96
CA VAL A 25 6.81 22.71 -13.69
C VAL A 25 6.05 21.98 -14.80
N TYR A 26 6.76 21.12 -15.53
CA TYR A 26 6.15 20.25 -16.53
C TYR A 26 5.52 19.04 -15.83
N ASP A 27 4.33 18.67 -16.26
CA ASP A 27 3.62 17.50 -15.73
C ASP A 27 3.86 16.29 -16.63
N SER A 28 4.37 15.22 -16.03
CA SER A 28 4.52 13.92 -16.66
C SER A 28 3.52 12.92 -16.05
N SER A 29 3.62 11.65 -16.40
CA SER A 29 2.75 10.59 -15.91
C SER A 29 3.52 9.30 -15.65
N SER A 30 3.04 8.51 -14.70
CA SER A 30 3.47 7.13 -14.50
C SER A 30 2.26 6.20 -14.47
N TYR A 31 2.46 4.95 -14.88
CA TYR A 31 1.40 3.96 -15.01
C TYR A 31 1.83 2.64 -14.41
N PHE A 32 0.98 2.07 -13.56
CA PHE A 32 1.04 0.64 -13.23
C PHE A 32 0.23 -0.14 -14.26
N ILE A 33 0.88 -1.09 -14.92
CA ILE A 33 0.24 -2.03 -15.84
C ILE A 33 0.24 -3.39 -15.17
N ARG A 34 -0.94 -3.97 -15.01
CA ARG A 34 -1.16 -5.25 -14.33
C ARG A 34 -1.70 -6.27 -15.32
N ASP A 35 -1.06 -7.44 -15.36
CA ASP A 35 -1.64 -8.60 -16.00
C ASP A 35 -2.79 -9.16 -15.14
N VAL A 36 -3.91 -9.46 -15.78
CA VAL A 36 -5.14 -9.84 -15.06
C VAL A 36 -5.07 -11.26 -14.50
N ASP A 37 -4.38 -12.16 -15.20
CA ASP A 37 -4.35 -13.58 -14.86
C ASP A 37 -3.27 -13.89 -13.81
N SER A 38 -2.07 -13.35 -13.97
CA SER A 38 -0.94 -13.56 -13.06
C SER A 38 -0.87 -12.56 -11.90
N GLU A 39 -1.61 -11.44 -11.99
CA GLU A 39 -1.51 -10.29 -11.08
C GLU A 39 -0.12 -9.64 -11.00
N VAL A 40 0.79 -9.99 -11.92
CA VAL A 40 2.11 -9.35 -12.05
C VAL A 40 1.93 -7.93 -12.59
N GLU A 41 2.72 -7.01 -12.04
CA GLU A 41 2.69 -5.60 -12.39
C GLU A 41 4.06 -5.12 -12.90
N VAL A 42 4.01 -4.14 -13.81
CA VAL A 42 5.14 -3.28 -14.16
C VAL A 42 4.76 -1.82 -13.96
N LEU A 43 5.73 -0.99 -13.55
CA LEU A 43 5.57 0.45 -13.39
C LEU A 43 6.36 1.14 -14.50
N ILE A 44 5.71 2.02 -15.27
CA ILE A 44 6.36 2.75 -16.37
C ILE A 44 6.26 4.25 -16.09
N PHE A 45 7.40 4.93 -16.15
CA PHE A 45 7.51 6.38 -16.07
C PHE A 45 7.61 6.99 -17.47
N GLY A 46 6.97 8.16 -17.66
CA GLY A 46 7.41 9.12 -18.67
C GLY A 46 8.64 9.89 -18.18
N ASP A 47 8.86 11.09 -18.70
CA ASP A 47 9.94 11.97 -18.23
C ASP A 47 9.82 12.21 -16.71
N VAL A 48 10.93 12.15 -15.98
CA VAL A 48 10.95 12.25 -14.53
C VAL A 48 12.21 12.93 -14.02
N GLU A 49 12.01 13.81 -13.04
CA GLU A 49 13.05 14.50 -12.29
C GLU A 49 13.11 13.93 -10.86
N GLY A 50 14.31 13.90 -10.25
CA GLY A 50 14.47 13.45 -8.87
C GLY A 50 13.82 14.42 -7.88
N ASP A 51 13.17 13.90 -6.84
CA ASP A 51 12.48 14.72 -5.84
C ASP A 51 13.47 15.64 -5.09
N SER A 52 14.75 15.28 -5.01
CA SER A 52 15.79 16.06 -4.32
C SER A 52 16.18 17.36 -5.04
N VAL A 53 15.93 17.45 -6.36
CA VAL A 53 16.23 18.63 -7.19
C VAL A 53 14.98 19.29 -7.76
N SER A 54 13.82 18.64 -7.63
CA SER A 54 12.58 19.16 -8.17
C SER A 54 12.00 20.33 -7.37
N MET A 55 11.43 21.31 -8.07
CA MET A 55 10.68 22.40 -7.47
C MET A 55 9.30 21.97 -6.95
N ASN A 56 8.80 20.81 -7.40
CA ASN A 56 7.52 20.25 -6.96
C ASN A 56 7.63 18.72 -6.83
N PRO A 57 8.28 18.23 -5.76
CA PRO A 57 8.53 16.80 -5.56
C PRO A 57 7.23 16.01 -5.40
N ARG A 58 7.11 14.92 -6.16
CA ARG A 58 5.89 14.10 -6.30
C ARG A 58 6.16 12.60 -6.36
N ASN A 59 7.41 12.16 -6.52
CA ASN A 59 7.74 10.76 -6.74
C ASN A 59 7.50 9.91 -5.49
N LEU A 60 7.71 10.45 -4.29
CA LEU A 60 7.43 9.73 -3.03
C LEU A 60 6.04 9.08 -2.99
N ARG A 61 5.01 9.73 -3.53
CA ARG A 61 3.65 9.17 -3.56
C ARG A 61 3.56 7.93 -4.44
N ILE A 62 4.32 7.92 -5.55
CA ILE A 62 4.41 6.76 -6.45
C ILE A 62 5.13 5.63 -5.72
N TRP A 63 6.21 5.93 -5.00
CA TRP A 63 6.96 4.93 -4.22
C TRP A 63 6.12 4.32 -3.09
N GLN A 64 5.29 5.11 -2.42
CA GLN A 64 4.35 4.61 -1.40
C GLN A 64 3.31 3.65 -1.96
N GLU A 65 2.87 3.85 -3.21
CA GLU A 65 1.96 2.92 -3.92
C GLU A 65 2.70 1.68 -4.48
N ALA A 66 3.97 1.84 -4.89
CA ALA A 66 4.79 0.74 -5.39
C ALA A 66 5.26 -0.21 -4.28
N ALA A 67 5.60 0.33 -3.11
CA ALA A 67 6.25 -0.41 -2.04
C ALA A 67 5.49 -1.67 -1.58
N PRO A 68 4.16 -1.66 -1.37
CA PRO A 68 3.41 -2.88 -1.05
C PRO A 68 3.45 -3.94 -2.16
N LYS A 69 3.51 -3.51 -3.42
CA LYS A 69 3.55 -4.40 -4.58
C LYS A 69 4.93 -5.07 -4.72
N VAL A 70 6.01 -4.35 -4.41
CA VAL A 70 7.36 -4.93 -4.31
C VAL A 70 7.45 -5.87 -3.11
N ALA A 71 6.96 -5.45 -1.93
CA ALA A 71 7.00 -6.27 -0.71
C ALA A 71 6.25 -7.61 -0.86
N THR A 72 5.20 -7.64 -1.68
CA THR A 72 4.43 -8.87 -2.00
C THR A 72 4.95 -9.62 -3.23
N GLY A 73 5.98 -9.09 -3.90
CA GLY A 73 6.57 -9.69 -5.09
C GLY A 73 5.73 -9.59 -6.35
N LYS A 74 4.70 -8.72 -6.37
CA LYS A 74 3.79 -8.49 -7.50
C LYS A 74 4.35 -7.51 -8.53
N LEU A 75 5.05 -6.46 -8.09
CA LEU A 75 5.75 -5.54 -8.99
C LEU A 75 7.09 -6.15 -9.38
N LYS A 76 7.29 -6.42 -10.67
CA LYS A 76 8.46 -7.13 -11.19
C LYS A 76 9.45 -6.24 -11.93
N ALA A 77 8.97 -5.17 -12.56
CA ALA A 77 9.84 -4.20 -13.19
C ALA A 77 9.37 -2.76 -13.02
N ILE A 78 10.35 -1.86 -13.02
CA ILE A 78 10.18 -0.42 -13.17
C ILE A 78 10.92 -0.01 -14.43
N LEU A 79 10.21 0.59 -15.38
CA LEU A 79 10.79 1.24 -16.54
C LEU A 79 10.88 2.72 -16.23
N ILE A 80 12.11 3.23 -16.12
CA ILE A 80 12.39 4.61 -15.72
C ILE A 80 13.57 5.14 -16.49
N GLU A 81 13.55 6.44 -16.78
CA GLU A 81 14.65 7.03 -17.52
C GLU A 81 15.89 7.28 -16.65
N CYS A 82 17.05 7.20 -17.30
CA CYS A 82 18.31 7.75 -16.81
C CYS A 82 18.99 8.36 -18.03
N SER A 83 18.70 9.63 -18.28
CA SER A 83 19.04 10.28 -19.55
C SER A 83 20.53 10.55 -19.69
N TYR A 84 21.24 10.80 -18.60
CA TYR A 84 22.64 11.23 -18.62
C TYR A 84 23.45 10.49 -17.56
N ASP A 85 24.76 10.34 -17.76
CA ASP A 85 25.70 9.99 -16.69
C ASP A 85 25.92 11.15 -15.71
N ASP A 86 26.57 10.86 -14.58
CA ASP A 86 26.77 11.79 -13.47
C ASP A 86 27.72 12.95 -13.78
N SER A 87 28.42 12.95 -14.93
CA SER A 87 29.18 14.14 -15.36
C SER A 87 28.27 15.31 -15.75
N ARG A 88 26.97 15.06 -15.99
CA ARG A 88 25.99 16.10 -16.34
C ARG A 88 25.68 16.98 -15.13
N PRO A 89 25.88 18.31 -15.20
CA PRO A 89 25.56 19.19 -14.09
C PRO A 89 24.04 19.35 -13.92
N VAL A 90 23.60 19.52 -12.67
CA VAL A 90 22.19 19.57 -12.25
C VAL A 90 21.38 20.62 -13.02
N ASP A 91 21.95 21.79 -13.30
CA ASP A 91 21.29 22.89 -14.02
C ASP A 91 21.03 22.59 -15.52
N ARG A 92 21.55 21.45 -16.02
CA ARG A 92 21.39 20.98 -17.39
C ARG A 92 20.71 19.61 -17.49
N LEU A 93 20.05 19.17 -16.43
CA LEU A 93 19.24 17.95 -16.44
C LEU A 93 17.92 18.16 -17.17
N PHE A 94 17.37 19.38 -17.13
CA PHE A 94 16.11 19.74 -17.79
C PHE A 94 14.94 18.80 -17.46
N GLY A 95 14.88 18.33 -16.21
CA GLY A 95 13.81 17.45 -15.74
C GLY A 95 14.06 15.95 -15.98
N HIS A 96 15.32 15.54 -16.15
CA HIS A 96 15.73 14.14 -16.32
C HIS A 96 16.68 13.67 -15.20
N LEU A 97 16.92 12.36 -15.13
CA LEU A 97 17.78 11.72 -14.11
C LEU A 97 19.20 11.41 -14.60
N THR A 98 20.12 11.35 -13.64
CA THR A 98 21.43 10.68 -13.73
C THR A 98 21.50 9.51 -12.74
N PRO A 99 22.52 8.62 -12.80
CA PRO A 99 22.64 7.50 -11.87
C PRO A 99 22.54 7.87 -10.41
N SER A 100 23.22 8.93 -9.97
CA SER A 100 23.17 9.38 -8.59
C SER A 100 21.77 9.78 -8.11
N PHE A 101 20.94 10.41 -8.97
CA PHE A 101 19.56 10.75 -8.65
C PHE A 101 18.63 9.54 -8.72
N LEU A 102 18.83 8.65 -9.70
CA LEU A 102 18.05 7.42 -9.80
C LEU A 102 18.27 6.51 -8.58
N VAL A 103 19.51 6.37 -8.12
CA VAL A 103 19.83 5.60 -6.90
C VAL A 103 19.21 6.23 -5.66
N GLN A 104 19.15 7.56 -5.56
CA GLN A 104 18.42 8.24 -4.47
C GLN A 104 16.94 7.86 -4.47
N GLU A 105 16.27 7.92 -5.62
CA GLU A 105 14.85 7.53 -5.75
C GLU A 105 14.64 6.04 -5.43
N MET A 106 15.53 5.16 -5.88
CA MET A 106 15.47 3.73 -5.54
C MET A 106 15.73 3.47 -4.05
N THR A 107 16.57 4.28 -3.40
CA THR A 107 16.79 4.22 -1.94
C THR A 107 15.52 4.58 -1.18
N VAL A 108 14.80 5.62 -1.62
CA VAL A 108 13.50 6.00 -1.04
C VAL A 108 12.48 4.86 -1.22
N LEU A 109 12.42 4.23 -2.40
CA LEU A 109 11.57 3.06 -2.60
C LEU A 109 11.96 1.89 -1.67
N ALA A 110 13.25 1.62 -1.50
CA ALA A 110 13.75 0.57 -0.60
C ALA A 110 13.32 0.81 0.86
N GLU A 111 13.36 2.06 1.33
CA GLU A 111 12.90 2.45 2.66
C GLU A 111 11.39 2.25 2.82
N GLU A 112 10.59 2.67 1.83
CA GLU A 112 9.14 2.46 1.83
C GLU A 112 8.78 0.96 1.83
N VAL A 113 9.50 0.14 1.05
CA VAL A 113 9.34 -1.32 1.05
C VAL A 113 9.66 -1.92 2.41
N LYS A 114 10.77 -1.50 3.04
CA LYS A 114 11.13 -1.94 4.39
C LYS A 114 10.05 -1.57 5.40
N ALA A 115 9.53 -0.36 5.35
CA ALA A 115 8.46 0.10 6.22
C ALA A 115 7.16 -0.72 6.02
N VAL A 116 6.81 -1.09 4.80
CA VAL A 116 5.69 -2.00 4.52
C VAL A 116 5.94 -3.39 5.11
N ARG A 117 7.12 -3.97 4.90
CA ARG A 117 7.47 -5.29 5.45
C ARG A 117 7.37 -5.32 6.98
N VAL A 118 7.88 -4.30 7.66
CA VAL A 118 7.74 -4.13 9.12
C VAL A 118 6.28 -4.05 9.54
N ARG A 119 5.44 -3.26 8.85
CA ARG A 119 4.00 -3.19 9.17
C ARG A 119 3.31 -4.54 9.01
N MET A 120 3.63 -5.28 7.94
CA MET A 120 3.07 -6.61 7.68
C MET A 120 3.44 -7.62 8.76
N THR A 121 4.69 -7.63 9.25
CA THR A 121 5.12 -8.53 10.33
C THR A 121 4.40 -8.19 11.64
N MET A 122 4.34 -6.91 12.02
CA MET A 122 3.64 -6.46 13.22
C MET A 122 2.14 -6.79 13.19
N ASP A 123 1.49 -6.62 12.04
CA ASP A 123 0.07 -6.97 11.87
C ASP A 123 -0.17 -8.48 11.97
N LYS A 124 0.75 -9.30 11.47
CA LYS A 124 0.70 -10.76 11.59
C LYS A 124 0.82 -11.19 13.06
N GLU A 125 1.80 -10.65 13.78
CA GLU A 125 1.97 -10.92 15.22
C GLU A 125 0.75 -10.51 16.03
N ARG A 126 0.17 -9.34 15.74
CA ARG A 126 -1.06 -8.87 16.39
C ARG A 126 -2.24 -9.80 16.13
N LYS A 127 -2.44 -10.24 14.89
CA LYS A 127 -3.50 -11.20 14.54
C LYS A 127 -3.30 -12.55 15.22
N GLU A 128 -2.07 -13.04 15.30
CA GLU A 128 -1.76 -14.30 16.00
C GLU A 128 -2.01 -14.21 17.51
N THR A 129 -1.65 -13.09 18.15
CA THR A 129 -1.89 -12.89 19.58
C THR A 129 -3.39 -12.79 19.90
N ASP A 130 -4.16 -12.09 19.06
CA ASP A 130 -5.62 -12.00 19.20
C ASP A 130 -6.30 -13.38 19.00
N ALA A 131 -5.87 -14.16 18.00
CA ALA A 131 -6.38 -15.52 17.78
C ALA A 131 -6.06 -16.47 18.96
N ARG A 132 -4.86 -16.36 19.55
CA ARG A 132 -4.49 -17.11 20.77
C ARG A 132 -5.33 -16.69 21.98
N ARG A 133 -5.72 -15.41 22.08
CA ARG A 133 -6.59 -14.93 23.16
C ARG A 133 -8.01 -15.46 23.00
N ASP A 134 -8.56 -15.46 21.79
CA ASP A 134 -9.93 -15.90 21.54
C ASP A 134 -10.09 -17.42 21.73
N SER A 135 -9.12 -18.21 21.24
CA SER A 135 -9.08 -19.66 21.48
C SER A 135 -9.02 -20.03 22.97
N ARG A 136 -8.25 -19.31 23.79
CA ARG A 136 -8.23 -19.49 25.26
C ARG A 136 -9.58 -19.15 25.90
N ARG A 137 -10.27 -18.11 25.43
CA ARG A 137 -11.59 -17.70 25.94
C ARG A 137 -12.68 -18.69 25.56
N GLY A 138 -12.65 -19.24 24.35
CA GLY A 138 -13.55 -20.31 23.90
C GLY A 138 -13.37 -21.61 24.69
N SER A 139 -12.11 -22.00 24.97
CA SER A 139 -11.80 -23.20 25.77
C SER A 139 -12.28 -23.08 27.23
N LYS A 140 -12.13 -21.90 27.86
CA LYS A 140 -12.62 -21.67 29.22
C LYS A 140 -14.16 -21.77 29.33
N ARG A 141 -14.89 -21.23 28.35
CA ARG A 141 -16.36 -21.34 28.29
C ARG A 141 -16.84 -22.79 28.11
N LYS A 142 -16.10 -23.62 27.34
CA LYS A 142 -16.44 -25.04 27.15
C LYS A 142 -16.20 -25.89 28.41
N ARG A 143 -15.22 -25.53 29.24
CA ARG A 143 -14.93 -26.23 30.50
C ARG A 143 -15.93 -25.92 31.62
N GLU A 144 -16.50 -24.72 31.64
CA GLU A 144 -17.54 -24.33 32.61
C GLU A 144 -18.93 -24.91 32.26
N GLY A 145 -19.19 -25.24 30.99
CA GLY A 145 -20.45 -25.87 30.56
C GLY A 145 -20.60 -27.38 30.86
N LEU A 146 -19.53 -28.06 31.30
CA LEU A 146 -19.56 -29.51 31.59
C LEU A 146 -19.91 -29.85 33.05
N HIS A 147 -19.99 -28.86 33.94
CA HIS A 147 -20.31 -29.10 35.36
C HIS A 147 -21.79 -28.89 35.73
N ASP A 148 -22.62 -28.42 34.78
CA ASP A 148 -24.04 -28.12 35.02
C ASP A 148 -25.04 -29.05 34.29
N GLU A 149 -24.59 -29.91 33.37
CA GLU A 149 -25.47 -30.85 32.66
C GLU A 149 -25.84 -32.09 33.51
N ALA A 150 -25.18 -32.31 34.65
CA ALA A 150 -25.62 -33.29 35.65
C ALA A 150 -26.68 -32.71 36.61
N THR A 151 -26.86 -31.38 36.66
CA THR A 151 -27.71 -30.72 37.67
C THR A 151 -29.05 -30.22 37.10
N ILE A 152 -29.13 -29.99 35.79
CA ILE A 152 -30.35 -29.48 35.13
C ILE A 152 -31.34 -30.61 34.77
N ALA A 153 -30.87 -31.84 34.56
CA ALA A 153 -31.74 -33.01 34.34
C ALA A 153 -32.53 -33.43 35.59
N PHE A 154 -32.08 -33.04 36.80
CA PHE A 154 -32.75 -33.41 38.05
C PHE A 154 -33.92 -32.47 38.42
N ARG A 155 -33.96 -31.23 37.91
CA ARG A 155 -35.04 -30.27 38.24
C ARG A 155 -36.29 -30.38 37.37
N ARG A 156 -36.24 -31.03 36.20
CA ARG A 156 -37.41 -31.16 35.32
C ARG A 156 -38.32 -32.36 35.64
N ARG A 157 -38.05 -33.13 36.70
CA ARG A 157 -38.88 -34.28 37.11
C ARG A 157 -39.67 -34.08 38.42
N ALA A 158 -39.63 -32.90 39.02
CA ALA A 158 -40.28 -32.62 40.32
C ALA A 158 -41.37 -31.53 40.27
N SER A 159 -42.07 -31.40 39.14
CA SER A 159 -43.25 -30.52 39.05
C SER A 159 -44.32 -31.13 38.15
N ARG A 160 -44.75 -32.35 38.51
CA ARG A 160 -45.93 -32.97 37.90
C ARG A 160 -46.74 -33.73 38.94
N ALA A 161 -47.15 -33.04 40.00
CA ALA A 161 -48.25 -33.48 40.85
C ALA A 161 -48.82 -32.27 41.60
N LEU A 162 -50.15 -32.19 41.59
CA LEU A 162 -51.01 -31.37 42.46
C LEU A 162 -51.21 -29.89 42.07
N ALA A 163 -52.28 -29.65 41.29
CA ALA A 163 -53.32 -28.68 41.65
C ALA A 163 -54.53 -28.83 40.70
N ARG A 164 -55.61 -29.42 41.20
CA ARG A 164 -56.96 -29.33 40.63
C ARG A 164 -57.88 -28.78 41.72
N HIS A 165 -58.81 -27.92 41.30
CA HIS A 165 -59.92 -27.26 42.03
C HIS A 165 -59.52 -26.10 42.96
N SER A 166 -60.30 -25.02 43.12
CA SER A 166 -61.45 -24.43 42.41
C SER A 166 -61.80 -23.13 43.16
N SER A 167 -62.42 -22.19 42.45
CA SER A 167 -63.28 -21.08 42.91
C SER A 167 -62.68 -19.68 43.14
N ASP A 168 -63.48 -18.76 42.59
CA ASP A 168 -63.67 -17.33 42.85
C ASP A 168 -62.92 -16.25 42.03
N SER A 169 -63.58 -15.87 40.93
CA SER A 169 -63.96 -14.52 40.46
C SER A 169 -63.25 -13.33 41.12
N VAL A 170 -62.71 -12.31 40.45
CA VAL A 170 -63.27 -11.41 39.42
C VAL A 170 -62.16 -10.51 38.84
N ASN A 171 -62.44 -9.87 37.69
CA ASN A 171 -61.73 -8.76 37.02
C ASN A 171 -60.55 -9.10 36.10
N GLU A 172 -60.92 -9.31 34.83
CA GLU A 172 -60.14 -8.87 33.68
C GLU A 172 -60.68 -7.50 33.21
N PRO A 173 -59.85 -6.62 32.65
CA PRO A 173 -60.21 -6.22 31.29
C PRO A 173 -59.02 -6.14 30.32
N VAL A 174 -59.11 -6.95 29.27
CA VAL A 174 -59.20 -6.58 27.83
C VAL A 174 -58.26 -5.48 27.32
N SER A 175 -57.36 -5.88 26.42
CA SER A 175 -56.63 -5.01 25.49
C SER A 175 -57.56 -4.16 24.61
N PRO A 176 -57.10 -2.98 24.15
CA PRO A 176 -57.42 -2.60 22.77
C PRO A 176 -56.21 -2.19 21.94
N LYS A 177 -56.23 -2.69 20.71
CA LYS A 177 -55.52 -2.18 19.53
C LYS A 177 -56.06 -0.79 19.10
N THR A 178 -55.34 -0.17 18.16
CA THR A 178 -55.74 0.94 17.22
C THR A 178 -55.36 2.33 17.78
N MET A 179 -54.72 3.24 17.04
CA MET A 179 -55.18 3.86 15.79
C MET A 179 -54.08 4.46 14.89
N LYS A 180 -54.50 4.71 13.65
CA LYS A 180 -53.83 5.34 12.51
C LYS A 180 -54.11 6.87 12.47
N MET A 181 -53.14 7.63 11.95
CA MET A 181 -53.24 8.91 11.18
C MET A 181 -53.55 10.23 11.96
N PRO A 182 -53.18 11.44 11.45
CA PRO A 182 -53.05 11.83 10.03
C PRO A 182 -51.83 12.67 9.61
N ARG A 183 -51.82 12.93 8.30
CA ARG A 183 -50.91 13.71 7.46
C ARG A 183 -51.04 15.22 7.71
N SER A 184 -49.95 15.95 7.52
CA SER A 184 -49.95 17.30 6.96
C SER A 184 -49.27 17.26 5.59
N ASP A 185 -49.97 17.80 4.60
CA ASP A 185 -49.56 17.99 3.22
C ASP A 185 -49.11 19.45 3.06
N SER A 186 -47.95 19.67 2.47
CA SER A 186 -47.59 20.91 1.80
C SER A 186 -46.62 20.54 0.68
N GLY A 187 -47.19 20.35 -0.51
CA GLY A 187 -46.47 19.90 -1.69
C GLY A 187 -45.50 20.91 -2.28
N GLN A 188 -44.49 20.37 -2.97
CA GLN A 188 -44.05 20.90 -4.25
C GLN A 188 -43.54 19.75 -5.14
N ARG A 189 -43.79 19.94 -6.45
CA ARG A 189 -43.82 18.99 -7.56
C ARG A 189 -42.43 18.52 -8.06
N SER A 190 -42.40 17.24 -8.49
CA SER A 190 -41.71 16.60 -9.65
C SER A 190 -40.26 17.01 -10.00
N VAL A 191 -39.32 16.09 -10.28
CA VAL A 191 -39.33 15.13 -11.41
C VAL A 191 -38.54 13.84 -11.08
N SER A 192 -39.04 12.69 -11.55
CA SER A 192 -38.38 11.37 -11.59
C SER A 192 -37.25 11.34 -12.64
N VAL A 193 -36.21 10.50 -12.56
CA VAL A 193 -36.22 9.09 -13.02
C VAL A 193 -34.89 8.40 -12.62
N GLU A 194 -35.07 7.23 -12.00
CA GLU A 194 -34.33 5.95 -11.99
C GLU A 194 -32.85 5.82 -11.56
N THR A 195 -32.70 5.06 -10.48
CA THR A 195 -31.53 4.29 -10.06
C THR A 195 -31.88 2.80 -10.19
N PRO A 196 -31.02 1.93 -10.76
CA PRO A 196 -31.11 0.50 -10.47
C PRO A 196 -30.26 0.18 -9.24
N GLN A 197 -30.92 -0.41 -8.24
CA GLN A 197 -30.30 -1.20 -7.19
C GLN A 197 -29.71 -2.47 -7.81
N ILE A 198 -28.64 -3.04 -7.21
CA ILE A 198 -28.58 -4.43 -6.73
C ILE A 198 -27.12 -4.83 -6.38
N THR A 199 -26.97 -5.13 -5.08
CA THR A 199 -26.12 -6.13 -4.40
C THR A 199 -24.60 -6.17 -4.60
N THR A 200 -23.93 -5.84 -3.51
CA THR A 200 -22.67 -6.40 -3.02
C THR A 200 -22.69 -7.93 -3.02
N PRO A 201 -21.67 -8.61 -3.58
CA PRO A 201 -21.29 -9.94 -3.15
C PRO A 201 -20.12 -9.83 -2.17
N THR A 202 -20.42 -10.01 -0.88
CA THR A 202 -19.43 -10.45 0.11
C THR A 202 -19.07 -11.89 -0.24
N ALA A 203 -17.93 -12.09 -0.90
CA ALA A 203 -17.38 -13.43 -1.09
C ALA A 203 -16.66 -13.85 0.19
N GLU A 204 -17.26 -14.80 0.91
CA GLU A 204 -16.57 -15.61 1.91
C GLU A 204 -15.53 -16.49 1.20
N LEU A 205 -14.26 -16.38 1.61
CA LEU A 205 -13.24 -17.36 1.27
C LEU A 205 -13.31 -18.49 2.29
N SER A 206 -13.98 -19.57 1.92
CA SER A 206 -13.98 -20.83 2.63
C SER A 206 -12.65 -21.56 2.40
N LEU A 207 -11.99 -21.94 3.49
CA LEU A 207 -10.81 -22.78 3.52
C LEU A 207 -11.21 -24.26 3.45
N THR A 208 -11.15 -24.86 2.26
CA THR A 208 -10.95 -26.31 2.10
C THR A 208 -10.75 -26.63 0.62
N ASP A 209 -9.53 -27.06 0.25
CA ASP A 209 -9.27 -28.24 -0.59
C ASP A 209 -7.78 -28.32 -0.93
N LEU A 210 -7.03 -28.96 -0.05
CA LEU A 210 -5.66 -29.42 -0.32
C LEU A 210 -5.61 -30.92 -0.06
N GLN A 211 -5.96 -31.71 -1.07
CA GLN A 211 -5.73 -33.16 -1.09
C GLN A 211 -5.73 -33.67 -2.53
N GLY A 212 -4.57 -34.15 -2.97
CA GLY A 212 -4.50 -35.08 -4.10
C GLY A 212 -3.43 -34.80 -5.13
N ARG A 213 -2.15 -35.01 -4.77
CA ARG A 213 -1.20 -35.62 -5.72
C ARG A 213 0.03 -36.17 -5.00
N THR A 214 -0.04 -37.48 -4.75
CA THR A 214 1.04 -38.34 -4.31
C THR A 214 1.89 -38.74 -5.52
N THR A 215 3.17 -38.37 -5.53
CA THR A 215 4.20 -39.16 -6.21
C THR A 215 5.35 -39.39 -5.25
N SER A 216 5.56 -40.66 -4.96
CA SER A 216 6.54 -41.25 -4.08
C SER A 216 7.99 -40.99 -4.54
N ILE A 217 8.82 -40.39 -3.68
CA ILE A 217 10.26 -40.66 -3.64
C ILE A 217 10.66 -40.81 -2.17
N VAL A 218 11.37 -41.91 -1.91
CA VAL A 218 11.85 -42.38 -0.61
C VAL A 218 13.15 -41.66 -0.27
N GLY A 219 13.27 -41.10 0.93
CA GLY A 219 14.58 -40.72 1.47
C GLY A 219 14.55 -39.70 2.60
N GLY A 220 14.92 -40.13 3.81
CA GLY A 220 15.72 -39.32 4.74
C GLY A 220 14.98 -38.30 5.59
N THR A 221 14.75 -38.69 6.85
CA THR A 221 14.38 -37.84 7.98
C THR A 221 15.31 -36.66 8.19
N SER A 222 14.80 -35.44 8.11
CA SER A 222 14.99 -34.34 9.08
C SER A 222 14.17 -33.14 8.62
N ALA A 223 13.10 -32.84 9.36
CA ALA A 223 12.42 -31.56 9.22
C ALA A 223 13.41 -30.46 9.66
N PRO A 224 13.72 -29.46 8.83
CA PRO A 224 14.48 -28.32 9.32
C PRO A 224 13.55 -27.51 10.21
N THR A 225 13.87 -27.46 11.50
CA THR A 225 13.37 -26.42 12.40
C THR A 225 13.96 -25.10 11.90
N THR A 226 13.30 -24.45 10.96
CA THR A 226 13.68 -23.09 10.56
C THR A 226 13.34 -22.17 11.73
N ASN A 227 14.37 -21.65 12.40
CA ASN A 227 14.18 -20.54 13.32
C ASN A 227 13.55 -19.38 12.53
N PRO A 228 12.29 -18.99 12.80
CA PRO A 228 11.61 -17.94 12.02
C PRO A 228 12.35 -16.59 12.12
N THR A 229 13.09 -16.39 13.21
CA THR A 229 13.89 -15.20 13.48
C THR A 229 14.97 -14.93 12.44
N ALA A 230 15.68 -15.95 11.92
CA ALA A 230 16.78 -15.69 10.98
C ALA A 230 16.30 -15.21 9.60
N ALA A 231 15.15 -15.72 9.13
CA ALA A 231 14.55 -15.30 7.87
C ALA A 231 13.90 -13.92 7.98
N GLU A 232 13.25 -13.63 9.11
CA GLU A 232 12.65 -12.32 9.39
C GLU A 232 13.72 -11.23 9.57
N THR A 233 14.84 -11.52 10.24
CA THR A 233 15.97 -10.59 10.34
C THR A 233 16.57 -10.30 8.95
N ARG A 234 16.77 -11.32 8.11
CA ARG A 234 17.29 -11.13 6.75
C ARG A 234 16.35 -10.28 5.87
N LEU A 235 15.03 -10.41 6.03
CA LEU A 235 14.06 -9.58 5.31
C LEU A 235 14.09 -8.10 5.72
N LEU A 236 14.51 -7.81 6.95
CA LEU A 236 14.53 -6.45 7.51
C LEU A 236 15.90 -5.75 7.39
N GLU A 237 16.98 -6.52 7.36
CA GLU A 237 18.36 -6.02 7.29
C GLU A 237 19.02 -6.23 5.92
N GLY A 238 18.44 -7.06 5.06
CA GLY A 238 18.94 -7.31 3.71
C GLY A 238 18.44 -6.31 2.66
N PRO A 239 18.78 -6.56 1.37
CA PRO A 239 18.33 -5.75 0.25
C PRO A 239 16.81 -5.75 0.14
N GLN A 240 16.24 -4.58 -0.08
CA GLN A 240 14.79 -4.41 -0.06
C GLN A 240 14.15 -4.60 -1.44
N LEU A 241 14.93 -4.41 -2.50
CA LEU A 241 14.47 -4.47 -3.89
C LEU A 241 14.88 -5.77 -4.61
N GLU A 242 15.29 -6.80 -3.86
CA GLU A 242 15.63 -8.12 -4.41
C GLU A 242 14.47 -8.68 -5.26
N GLY A 243 14.79 -9.04 -6.51
CA GLY A 243 13.84 -9.57 -7.49
C GLY A 243 13.05 -8.51 -8.28
N LEU A 244 13.35 -7.22 -8.10
CA LEU A 244 12.83 -6.12 -8.91
C LEU A 244 13.84 -5.77 -10.01
N LYS A 245 13.38 -5.67 -11.27
CA LYS A 245 14.18 -5.16 -12.38
C LYS A 245 13.97 -3.66 -12.55
N VAL A 246 15.05 -2.88 -12.58
CA VAL A 246 15.01 -1.46 -12.93
C VAL A 246 15.56 -1.32 -14.33
N VAL A 247 14.66 -1.10 -15.28
CA VAL A 247 14.92 -1.05 -16.71
C VAL A 247 15.12 0.41 -17.10
N ILE A 248 16.35 0.73 -17.45
CA ILE A 248 16.78 2.05 -17.88
C ILE A 248 16.34 2.27 -19.33
N ILE A 249 15.54 3.31 -19.52
CA ILE A 249 15.05 3.76 -20.82
C ILE A 249 15.51 5.20 -21.10
N HIS A 250 15.33 5.66 -22.34
CA HIS A 250 15.54 7.07 -22.74
C HIS A 250 16.94 7.67 -22.44
N VAL A 251 18.02 6.88 -22.56
CA VAL A 251 19.39 7.40 -22.48
C VAL A 251 19.66 8.40 -23.62
N LYS A 252 20.31 9.53 -23.32
CA LYS A 252 20.71 10.55 -24.29
C LYS A 252 22.18 10.38 -24.65
N ASP A 253 22.45 10.33 -25.95
CA ASP A 253 23.79 10.26 -26.49
C ASP A 253 24.58 11.56 -26.21
N LYS A 254 25.89 11.42 -25.98
CA LYS A 254 26.83 12.54 -25.88
C LYS A 254 27.32 13.02 -27.25
N MET A 255 27.07 12.25 -28.31
CA MET A 255 27.52 12.52 -29.69
C MET A 255 29.04 12.68 -29.82
N ASP A 256 29.81 12.18 -28.85
CA ASP A 256 31.24 11.96 -28.97
C ASP A 256 31.49 10.51 -29.44
N ASP A 257 32.51 10.30 -30.26
CA ASP A 257 32.87 8.97 -30.79
C ASP A 257 33.53 8.07 -29.71
N ASP A 258 33.33 8.37 -28.43
CA ASP A 258 33.95 7.71 -27.28
C ASP A 258 33.11 6.50 -26.81
N GLU A 259 33.10 6.24 -25.51
CA GLU A 259 32.39 5.12 -24.89
C GLU A 259 30.87 5.30 -24.95
N ARG A 260 30.15 4.18 -24.99
CA ARG A 260 28.69 4.17 -24.96
C ARG A 260 28.20 4.72 -23.63
N VAL A 261 27.40 5.78 -23.67
CA VAL A 261 26.82 6.41 -22.47
C VAL A 261 26.02 5.40 -21.65
N GLU A 262 25.40 4.41 -22.30
CA GLU A 262 24.67 3.37 -21.59
C GLU A 262 25.56 2.49 -20.70
N ASP A 263 26.77 2.18 -21.16
CA ASP A 263 27.74 1.38 -20.40
C ASP A 263 28.25 2.19 -19.20
N THR A 264 28.57 3.49 -19.41
CA THR A 264 28.94 4.41 -18.32
C THR A 264 27.84 4.53 -17.27
N ILE A 265 26.58 4.71 -17.69
CA ILE A 265 25.43 4.80 -16.76
C ILE A 265 25.30 3.51 -15.95
N LEU A 266 25.45 2.35 -16.58
CA LEU A 266 25.35 1.07 -15.89
C LEU A 266 26.47 0.91 -14.85
N ASP A 267 27.70 1.26 -15.20
CA ASP A 267 28.84 1.21 -14.29
C ASP A 267 28.63 2.17 -13.11
N GLU A 268 28.22 3.41 -13.35
CA GLU A 268 27.94 4.39 -12.30
C GLU A 268 26.83 3.90 -11.35
N LEU A 269 25.73 3.34 -11.87
CA LEU A 269 24.65 2.76 -11.04
C LEU A 269 25.18 1.66 -10.11
N GLN A 270 26.03 0.77 -10.65
CA GLN A 270 26.64 -0.31 -9.88
C GLN A 270 27.64 0.21 -8.86
N GLU A 271 28.43 1.23 -9.20
CA GLU A 271 29.38 1.87 -8.29
C GLU A 271 28.68 2.55 -7.11
N HIS A 272 27.60 3.29 -7.36
CA HIS A 272 26.79 3.88 -6.30
C HIS A 272 26.24 2.82 -5.35
N GLU A 273 25.69 1.74 -5.89
CA GLU A 273 25.17 0.63 -5.07
C GLU A 273 26.27 -0.08 -4.28
N ALA A 274 27.46 -0.25 -4.86
CA ALA A 274 28.61 -0.87 -4.20
C ALA A 274 29.13 -0.07 -3.00
N PHE A 275 28.88 1.25 -2.97
CA PHE A 275 29.27 2.11 -1.84
C PHE A 275 28.23 2.15 -0.71
N MET A 276 27.05 1.55 -0.89
CA MET A 276 26.00 1.51 0.13
C MET A 276 26.29 0.47 1.22
N ASP A 277 25.96 0.77 2.48
CA ASP A 277 26.07 -0.19 3.59
C ASP A 277 25.19 -1.44 3.37
N VAL A 278 24.00 -1.21 2.78
CA VAL A 278 23.08 -2.26 2.35
C VAL A 278 22.74 -1.97 0.89
N PRO A 279 23.10 -2.86 -0.05
CA PRO A 279 22.77 -2.66 -1.46
C PRO A 279 21.25 -2.70 -1.67
N LEU A 280 20.79 -2.06 -2.73
CA LEU A 280 19.37 -2.01 -3.09
C LEU A 280 18.85 -3.41 -3.44
N GLY A 281 19.65 -4.19 -4.16
CA GLY A 281 19.38 -5.56 -4.58
C GLY A 281 18.51 -5.68 -5.83
N CYS A 282 18.19 -4.57 -6.48
CA CYS A 282 17.51 -4.59 -7.77
C CYS A 282 18.46 -5.01 -8.90
N GLU A 283 17.90 -5.53 -9.99
CA GLU A 283 18.65 -5.83 -11.20
C GLU A 283 18.60 -4.63 -12.15
N TRP A 284 19.73 -3.98 -12.39
CA TRP A 284 19.87 -2.90 -13.38
C TRP A 284 19.91 -3.47 -14.80
N VAL A 285 19.03 -2.98 -15.67
CA VAL A 285 18.94 -3.43 -17.06
C VAL A 285 18.91 -2.23 -17.99
N ILE A 286 19.87 -2.10 -18.90
CA ILE A 286 19.78 -1.13 -19.99
C ILE A 286 18.85 -1.70 -21.07
N SER A 287 17.84 -0.93 -21.47
CA SER A 287 16.93 -1.35 -22.54
C SER A 287 17.57 -1.22 -23.93
N GLU A 288 17.43 -2.25 -24.75
CA GLU A 288 17.80 -2.24 -26.17
C GLU A 288 16.59 -2.18 -27.10
N VAL A 289 16.78 -1.65 -28.31
CA VAL A 289 15.71 -1.55 -29.32
C VAL A 289 15.27 -2.95 -29.74
N GLY A 290 13.98 -3.26 -29.54
CA GLY A 290 13.39 -4.55 -29.89
C GLY A 290 13.63 -5.66 -28.86
N GLN A 291 14.21 -5.33 -27.70
CA GLN A 291 14.38 -6.27 -26.60
C GLN A 291 13.02 -6.72 -26.05
N SER A 292 12.91 -8.02 -25.76
CA SER A 292 11.82 -8.58 -24.97
C SER A 292 12.30 -8.77 -23.53
N LEU A 293 11.51 -8.32 -22.57
CA LEU A 293 11.82 -8.45 -21.14
C LEU A 293 10.90 -9.50 -20.51
N GLU A 294 11.50 -10.48 -19.83
CA GLU A 294 10.76 -11.44 -19.02
C GLU A 294 10.59 -10.87 -17.60
N VAL A 295 9.32 -10.73 -17.18
CA VAL A 295 8.89 -10.19 -15.88
C VAL A 295 8.00 -11.18 -15.14
#